data_AF-A0A7W8QMK7-F1
#
_entry.id   AF-A0A7W8QMK7-F1
#
_cell.length_a   1.000
_cell.length_b   1.000
_cell.length_c   1.000
_cell.angle_alpha   90.00
_cell.angle_beta   90.00
_cell.angle_gamma   90.00
#
_symmetry.space_group_name_H-M   'P 1'
#
loop_
_entity.id
_entity.type
_entity.pdbx_description
1 polymer ?
#
loop_
_entity_poly.entity_id
_entity_poly.type
_entity_poly.pdbx_seq_one_letter_code
_entity_poly.pdbx_strand_id
1 'polypeptide(L)'
;MSLYNERIDVRSTTGGHPALFSWRGRMYRVRRVIGSWDGNPGDADVRLVRVAAESDRGEPSIADIAVDDATDRWTMRRLWE
;
A
#
# COMPACT_ATOMS: atom_id res chain seq x y z
N MET A 1 -13.85 3.14 10.93
CA MET A 1 -12.69 2.91 10.05
C MET A 1 -12.02 1.60 10.45
N SER A 2 -11.66 0.74 9.50
CA SER A 2 -11.21 -0.62 9.78
C SER A 2 -9.70 -0.80 9.57
N LEU A 3 -9.09 -1.61 10.43
CA LEU A 3 -7.73 -2.12 10.22
C LEU A 3 -7.81 -3.39 9.37
N TYR A 4 -6.98 -3.47 8.33
CA TYR A 4 -6.87 -4.62 7.44
C TYR A 4 -5.52 -5.32 7.60
N ASN A 5 -5.44 -6.56 7.12
CA ASN A 5 -4.20 -7.31 6.90
C ASN A 5 -4.35 -8.17 5.63
N GLU A 6 -5.00 -7.59 4.62
CA GLU A 6 -5.38 -8.31 3.40
C GLU A 6 -4.28 -8.16 2.36
N ARG A 7 -3.97 -9.24 1.66
CA ARG A 7 -2.98 -9.19 0.58
C ARG A 7 -3.48 -8.26 -0.53
N ILE A 8 -2.58 -7.43 -1.04
CA ILE A 8 -2.78 -6.69 -2.29
C ILE A 8 -1.88 -7.25 -3.36
N ASP A 9 -2.30 -7.11 -4.61
CA ASP A 9 -1.49 -7.44 -5.78
C ASP A 9 -0.84 -6.15 -6.27
N VAL A 10 0.44 -5.95 -5.95
CA VAL A 10 1.23 -4.82 -6.46
C VAL A 10 1.75 -5.20 -7.84
N ARG A 11 1.30 -4.45 -8.85
CA ARG A 11 1.60 -4.72 -10.27
C ARG A 11 2.83 -3.98 -10.75
N SER A 12 3.17 -2.87 -10.11
CA SER A 12 4.40 -2.14 -10.37
C SER A 12 4.83 -1.31 -9.17
N THR A 13 6.14 -1.07 -9.08
CA THR A 13 6.77 -0.23 -8.08
C THR A 13 7.60 0.87 -8.74
N THR A 14 7.78 1.97 -8.04
CA THR A 14 8.68 3.07 -8.41
C THR A 14 9.49 3.43 -7.18
N GLY A 15 10.82 3.33 -7.26
CA GLY A 15 11.70 3.64 -6.11
C GLY A 15 11.42 2.80 -4.87
N GLY A 16 11.00 1.54 -5.04
CA GLY A 16 10.67 0.65 -3.92
C GLY A 16 9.32 0.94 -3.26
N HIS A 17 8.49 1.81 -3.84
CA HIS A 17 7.12 2.09 -3.39
C HIS A 17 6.09 1.61 -4.43
N PRO A 18 4.85 1.27 -4.03
CA PRO A 18 3.85 0.81 -4.96
C PRO A 18 3.45 1.96 -5.91
N ALA A 19 3.39 1.66 -7.20
CA ALA A 19 2.96 2.59 -8.24
C ALA A 19 1.57 2.22 -8.80
N LEU A 20 1.27 0.92 -8.85
CA LEU A 20 -0.02 0.38 -9.25
C LEU A 20 -0.31 -0.88 -8.44
N PHE A 21 -1.50 -0.98 -7.86
CA PHE A 21 -1.92 -2.17 -7.14
C PHE A 21 -3.40 -2.47 -7.33
N SER A 22 -3.81 -3.71 -7.07
CA SER A 22 -5.20 -4.10 -7.01
C SER A 22 -5.58 -4.65 -5.65
N TRP A 23 -6.79 -4.31 -5.20
CA TRP A 23 -7.35 -4.75 -3.93
C TRP A 23 -8.86 -4.91 -4.05
N ARG A 24 -9.39 -6.06 -3.61
CA ARG A 24 -10.82 -6.40 -3.65
C ARG A 24 -11.49 -6.14 -5.02
N GLY A 25 -10.78 -6.46 -6.10
CA GLY A 25 -11.27 -6.30 -7.47
C GLY A 25 -11.24 -4.88 -8.02
N ARG A 26 -10.71 -3.90 -7.27
CA ARG A 26 -10.49 -2.52 -7.75
C ARG A 26 -9.00 -2.28 -8.01
N MET A 27 -8.70 -1.51 -9.06
CA MET A 27 -7.33 -1.10 -9.37
C MET A 27 -7.09 0.32 -8.85
N TYR A 28 -5.91 0.56 -8.28
CA TYR A 28 -5.52 1.82 -7.68
C TYR A 28 -4.18 2.28 -8.24
N ARG A 29 -4.16 3.46 -8.86
CA ARG A 29 -2.94 4.12 -9.30
C ARG A 29 -2.42 5.03 -8.19
N VAL A 30 -1.18 4.83 -7.76
CA VAL A 30 -0.55 5.73 -6.79
C VAL A 30 -0.20 7.05 -7.47
N ARG A 31 -0.70 8.14 -6.91
CA ARG A 31 -0.47 9.52 -7.38
C ARG A 31 0.76 10.13 -6.72
N ARG A 32 0.98 9.84 -5.43
CA ARG A 32 2.19 10.20 -4.69
C ARG A 32 2.33 9.36 -3.42
N VAL A 33 3.57 9.19 -2.97
CA VAL A 33 3.88 8.71 -1.62
C VAL A 33 3.75 9.88 -0.65
N ILE A 34 2.99 9.68 0.43
CA ILE A 34 2.81 10.67 1.51
C ILE A 34 3.86 10.44 2.60
N GLY A 35 4.18 9.18 2.90
CA GLY A 35 5.18 8.82 3.90
C GLY A 35 5.60 7.36 3.78
N SER A 36 6.78 7.06 4.28
CA SER A 36 7.32 5.70 4.39
C SER A 36 8.05 5.59 5.73
N TRP A 37 7.81 4.51 6.46
CA TRP A 37 8.38 4.28 7.78
C TRP A 37 8.77 2.80 7.89
N ASP A 38 9.88 2.54 8.55
CA ASP A 38 10.20 1.18 8.98
C ASP A 38 9.18 0.74 10.04
N GLY A 39 8.94 -0.56 10.09
CA GLY A 39 8.07 -1.20 11.07
C GLY A 39 8.62 -1.08 12.49
N ASN A 40 7.89 -1.66 13.44
CA ASN A 40 8.34 -1.65 14.82
C ASN A 40 9.67 -2.42 14.97
N PRO A 41 10.53 -2.03 15.93
CA PRO A 41 11.71 -2.83 16.30
C PRO A 41 11.27 -4.25 16.70
N GLY A 42 11.56 -5.24 15.86
CA GLY A 42 11.08 -6.62 15.99
C GLY A 42 10.46 -7.18 14.70
N ASP A 43 9.92 -6.30 13.85
CA ASP A 43 9.49 -6.59 12.48
C ASP A 43 10.51 -5.99 11.50
N ALA A 44 11.77 -6.43 11.61
CA ALA A 44 12.92 -5.81 10.94
C ALA A 44 12.78 -5.72 9.41
N ASP A 45 11.87 -6.51 8.84
CA ASP A 45 11.64 -6.60 7.39
C ASP A 45 10.28 -6.01 6.97
N VAL A 46 9.51 -5.39 7.87
CA VAL A 46 8.23 -4.77 7.50
C VAL A 46 8.39 -3.27 7.37
N ARG A 47 8.00 -2.70 6.24
CA ARG A 47 7.93 -1.27 5.99
C ARG A 47 6.49 -0.83 5.72
N LEU A 48 6.09 0.28 6.30
CA LEU A 48 4.77 0.88 6.10
C LEU A 48 4.89 2.06 5.14
N VAL A 49 4.06 2.07 4.09
CA VAL A 49 3.99 3.15 3.10
C VAL A 49 2.58 3.71 3.07
N ARG A 50 2.46 5.04 3.25
CA ARG A 50 1.22 5.77 3.01
C ARG A 50 1.24 6.41 1.64
N VAL A 51 0.21 6.17 0.85
CA VAL A 51 0.08 6.69 -0.52
C VAL A 51 -1.23 7.44 -0.71
N ALA A 52 -1.20 8.49 -1.53
CA ALA A 52 -2.41 8.99 -2.18
C ALA A 52 -2.61 8.17 -3.47
N ALA A 53 -3.78 7.60 -3.63
CA ALA A 53 -4.12 6.75 -4.77
C ALA A 53 -5.43 7.22 -5.43
N GLU A 54 -5.65 6.76 -6.65
CA GLU A 54 -6.84 7.02 -7.45
C GLU A 54 -7.35 5.68 -7.98
N SER A 55 -8.63 5.38 -7.77
CA SER A 55 -9.23 4.16 -8.28
C SER A 55 -9.33 4.19 -9.82
N ASP A 56 -9.61 3.05 -10.42
CA ASP A 56 -9.95 2.91 -11.84
C ASP A 56 -11.19 3.74 -12.26
N ARG A 57 -12.00 4.19 -11.30
CA ARG A 57 -13.13 5.10 -11.50
C ARG A 57 -12.78 6.57 -11.31
N GLY A 58 -11.52 6.89 -10.99
CA GLY A 58 -11.09 8.26 -10.71
C GLY A 58 -11.38 8.74 -9.28
N GLU A 59 -11.73 7.84 -8.36
CA GLU A 59 -12.03 8.20 -6.97
C GLU A 59 -10.71 8.34 -6.18
N PRO A 60 -10.43 9.51 -5.58
CA PRO A 60 -9.23 9.70 -4.78
C PRO A 60 -9.32 8.90 -3.47
N SER A 61 -8.18 8.44 -2.97
CA SER A 61 -8.09 7.75 -1.69
C SER A 61 -6.71 7.93 -1.06
N ILE A 62 -6.61 7.64 0.23
CA ILE A 62 -5.34 7.44 0.93
C ILE A 62 -5.30 5.97 1.35
N ALA A 63 -4.15 5.32 1.21
CA ALA A 63 -3.95 3.94 1.65
C ALA A 63 -2.69 3.81 2.51
N ASP A 64 -2.80 3.08 3.62
CA ASP A 64 -1.64 2.55 4.33
C ASP A 64 -1.41 1.11 3.86
N ILE A 65 -0.21 0.85 3.38
CA ILE A 65 0.21 -0.44 2.82
C ILE A 65 1.46 -0.89 3.57
N ALA A 66 1.47 -2.12 4.05
CA ALA A 66 2.69 -2.73 4.59
C ALA A 66 3.33 -3.64 3.54
N VAL A 67 4.64 -3.53 3.38
CA VAL A 67 5.48 -4.46 2.64
C VAL A 67 6.35 -5.24 3.62
N ASP A 68 6.34 -6.55 3.50
CA ASP A 68 7.33 -7.44 4.10
C ASP A 68 8.43 -7.63 3.06
N ASP A 69 9.55 -6.94 3.23
CA ASP A 69 10.69 -6.91 2.31
C ASP A 69 11.43 -8.26 2.27
N ALA A 70 11.27 -9.15 3.27
CA ALA A 70 11.83 -10.50 3.27
C ALA A 70 11.08 -11.45 2.31
N THR A 71 9.78 -11.27 2.18
CA THR A 71 8.90 -12.13 1.35
C THR A 71 8.28 -11.42 0.15
N ASP A 72 8.60 -10.15 -0.05
CA ASP A 72 7.97 -9.22 -0.99
C ASP A 72 6.43 -9.28 -0.90
N ARG A 73 5.91 -9.40 0.32
CA ARG A 73 4.47 -9.54 0.57
C ARG A 73 3.87 -8.18 0.91
N TRP A 74 2.95 -7.75 0.06
CA TRP A 74 2.23 -6.49 0.22
C TRP A 74 0.84 -6.70 0.81
N THR A 75 0.48 -5.86 1.79
CA THR A 75 -0.82 -5.93 2.49
C THR A 75 -1.45 -4.56 2.69
N MET A 76 -2.76 -4.47 2.47
CA MET A 76 -3.56 -3.31 2.81
C MET A 76 -3.74 -3.26 4.34
N ARG A 77 -3.52 -2.08 4.94
CA ARG A 77 -3.72 -1.83 6.38
C ARG A 77 -4.88 -0.89 6.64
N ARG A 78 -5.01 0.18 5.86
CA ARG A 78 -6.09 1.15 5.97
C ARG A 78 -6.38 1.77 4.61
N LEU A 79 -7.64 2.10 4.36
CA LEU A 79 -8.07 2.88 3.20
C LEU A 79 -9.01 4.00 3.68
N TRP A 80 -8.76 5.21 3.21
CA TRP A 80 -9.63 6.38 3.32
C TRP A 80 -10.10 6.75 1.90
N GLU A 81 -11.40 6.81 1.66
CA GLU A 81 -12.04 7.22 0.39
C GLU A 81 -12.71 8.59 0.58
#